data_AF-A0A1Y1R8S3-F1
#
_entry.id   AF-A0A1Y1R8S3-F1
#
_cell.length_a   1.000
_cell.length_b   1.000
_cell.length_c   1.000
_cell.angle_alpha   90.00
_cell.angle_beta   90.00
_cell.angle_gamma   90.00
#
_symmetry.space_group_name_H-M   'P 1'
#
loop_
_entity.id
_entity.type
_entity.pdbx_description
1 polymer ?
#
loop_
_entity_poly.entity_id
_entity_poly.type
_entity_poly.pdbx_seq_one_letter_code
_entity_poly.pdbx_strand_id
1 'polypeptide(L)'
;MVHVRKVVPYALMVVVATGIYLFTQAFGPISEEGMSRFQILLSIKAFLGLWLGIRGINQKLFGINPWLFKSHIFPFTLVVIIIALSQLMHL
;
A
#
# COMPACT_ATOMS: atom_id res chain seq x y z
N MET A 1 16.28 20.90 -5.78
CA MET A 1 15.92 19.46 -5.78
C MET A 1 16.57 18.63 -4.66
N VAL A 2 17.68 19.04 -4.04
CA VAL A 2 18.39 18.23 -3.02
C VAL A 2 17.52 17.97 -1.77
N HIS A 3 16.82 18.98 -1.26
CA HIS A 3 15.93 18.84 -0.09
C HIS A 3 14.77 17.87 -0.36
N VAL A 4 14.07 18.01 -1.49
CA VAL A 4 12.94 17.15 -1.89
C VAL A 4 13.36 15.67 -1.95
N ARG A 5 14.51 15.37 -2.57
CA ARG A 5 15.03 13.99 -2.64
C ARG A 5 15.41 13.40 -1.28
N LYS A 6 15.65 14.24 -0.27
CA LYS A 6 15.90 13.81 1.11
C LYS A 6 14.60 13.56 1.86
N VAL A 7 13.56 14.39 1.71
CA VAL A 7 12.30 14.27 2.50
C VAL A 7 11.27 13.30 1.93
N VAL A 8 11.14 13.20 0.60
CA VAL A 8 10.13 12.34 -0.06
C VAL A 8 10.16 10.88 0.43
N PRO A 9 11.34 10.25 0.64
CA PRO A 9 11.39 8.87 1.12
C PRO A 9 10.92 8.69 2.57
N TYR A 10 11.08 9.70 3.43
CA TYR A 10 10.56 9.66 4.80
C TYR A 10 9.05 9.84 4.83
N ALA A 11 8.50 10.68 3.95
CA ALA A 11 7.06 10.80 3.77
C ALA A 11 6.42 9.45 3.37
N LEU A 12 7.11 8.63 2.55
CA LEU A 12 6.64 7.29 2.22
C LEU A 12 6.53 6.39 3.46
N MET A 13 7.54 6.40 4.34
CA MET A 13 7.49 5.61 5.58
C MET A 13 6.32 6.03 6.48
N VAL A 14 6.08 7.34 6.59
CA VAL A 14 4.92 7.88 7.34
C VAL A 14 3.62 7.39 6.71
N VAL A 15 3.45 7.48 5.40
CA VAL A 15 2.23 7.00 4.70
C VAL A 15 1.99 5.51 4.93
N VAL A 16 3.03 4.68 4.89
CA VAL A 16 2.91 3.25 5.17
C VAL A 16 2.47 3.00 6.62
N ALA A 17 3.10 3.67 7.58
CA ALA A 17 2.75 3.54 8.99
C ALA A 17 1.32 4.01 9.28
N THR A 18 0.92 5.18 8.75
CA THR A 18 -0.45 5.69 8.87
C THR A 18 -1.45 4.79 8.18
N GLY A 19 -1.11 4.22 7.02
CA GLY A 19 -1.97 3.27 6.30
C GLY A 19 -2.21 1.99 7.11
N ILE A 20 -1.17 1.44 7.75
CA ILE A 20 -1.30 0.28 8.65
C ILE A 20 -2.20 0.62 9.83
N TYR A 21 -2.00 1.79 10.45
CA TYR A 21 -2.85 2.23 11.56
C TYR A 21 -4.31 2.38 11.13
N LEU A 22 -4.58 3.03 10.00
CA LEU A 22 -5.95 3.21 9.50
C LEU A 22 -6.61 1.88 9.14
N PHE A 23 -5.83 0.90 8.65
CA PHE A 23 -6.35 -0.45 8.41
C PHE A 23 -6.91 -1.06 9.70
N THR A 24 -6.20 -0.95 10.84
CA THR A 24 -6.70 -1.52 12.10
C THR A 24 -7.95 -0.82 12.62
N GLN A 25 -8.11 0.48 12.34
CA GLN A 25 -9.31 1.24 12.72
C GLN A 25 -10.50 0.93 11.80
N ALA A 26 -10.25 0.71 10.50
CA ALA A 26 -11.30 0.52 9.50
C ALA A 26 -11.75 -0.93 9.32
N PHE A 27 -10.96 -1.93 9.73
CA PHE A 27 -11.26 -3.34 9.45
C PHE A 27 -12.46 -3.88 10.23
N GLY A 28 -12.61 -3.48 11.50
CA GLY A 28 -13.67 -3.94 12.39
C GLY A 28 -13.63 -5.44 12.73
N PRO A 29 -14.58 -5.94 13.53
CA PRO A 29 -14.68 -7.35 13.87
C PRO A 29 -15.17 -8.19 12.68
N ILE A 30 -14.73 -9.45 12.62
CA ILE A 30 -15.22 -10.45 11.65
C ILE A 30 -16.42 -11.15 12.29
N SER A 31 -17.54 -11.24 11.57
CA SER A 31 -18.75 -11.93 12.07
C SER A 31 -18.60 -13.45 11.96
N GLU A 32 -19.51 -14.20 12.58
CA GLU A 32 -19.51 -15.67 12.51
C GLU A 32 -19.74 -16.20 11.08
N GLU A 33 -20.38 -15.40 10.22
CA GLU A 33 -20.61 -15.70 8.80
C GLU A 33 -19.37 -15.45 7.92
N GLY A 34 -18.30 -14.86 8.48
CA GLY A 34 -17.03 -14.60 7.81
C GLY A 34 -16.79 -13.12 7.48
N MET A 35 -15.84 -12.86 6.58
CA MET A 35 -15.47 -11.49 6.20
C MET A 35 -16.49 -10.90 5.24
N SER A 36 -16.91 -9.67 5.49
CA SER A 36 -17.72 -8.90 4.55
C SER A 36 -16.96 -8.61 3.26
N ARG A 37 -17.68 -8.35 2.16
CA ARG A 37 -17.09 -7.90 0.89
C ARG A 37 -16.14 -6.72 1.07
N PHE A 38 -16.52 -5.76 1.93
CA PHE A 38 -15.67 -4.64 2.29
C PHE A 38 -14.34 -5.09 2.91
N GLN A 39 -14.38 -5.96 3.92
CA GLN A 39 -13.19 -6.48 4.59
C GLN A 39 -12.28 -7.27 3.63
N ILE A 40 -12.86 -8.06 2.73
CA ILE A 40 -12.11 -8.82 1.71
C ILE A 40 -11.38 -7.86 0.77
N LEU A 41 -12.09 -6.88 0.20
CA LEU A 41 -11.50 -5.90 -0.71
C LEU A 41 -10.48 -5.00 -0.01
N LEU A 42 -10.75 -4.60 1.24
CA LEU A 42 -9.82 -3.84 2.08
C LEU A 42 -8.54 -4.65 2.36
N SER A 43 -8.65 -5.97 2.61
CA SER A 43 -7.50 -6.86 2.80
C SER A 43 -6.62 -6.94 1.55
N ILE A 44 -7.23 -7.13 0.38
CA ILE A 44 -6.52 -7.15 -0.90
C ILE A 44 -5.82 -5.81 -1.14
N LYS A 45 -6.53 -4.70 -0.91
CA LYS A 45 -5.99 -3.35 -1.04
C LYS A 45 -4.81 -3.11 -0.09
N ALA A 46 -4.94 -3.52 1.16
CA ALA A 46 -3.90 -3.40 2.17
C ALA A 46 -2.66 -4.22 1.81
N PHE A 47 -2.84 -5.46 1.32
CA PHE A 47 -1.75 -6.30 0.84
C PHE A 47 -0.97 -5.65 -0.31
N LEU A 48 -1.66 -5.15 -1.34
CA LEU A 48 -1.02 -4.46 -2.47
C LEU A 48 -0.32 -3.16 -2.03
N GLY A 49 -0.93 -2.41 -1.12
CA GLY A 49 -0.35 -1.19 -0.56
C GLY A 49 0.89 -1.45 0.29
N LEU A 50 0.86 -2.48 1.14
CA LEU A 50 2.01 -2.91 1.95
C LEU A 50 3.16 -3.37 1.07
N TRP A 51 2.89 -4.12 0.02
CA TRP A 51 3.91 -4.52 -0.95
C TRP A 51 4.60 -3.31 -1.58
N LEU A 52 3.84 -2.31 -2.04
CA LEU A 52 4.38 -1.06 -2.60
C LEU A 52 5.19 -0.27 -1.55
N GLY A 53 4.70 -0.22 -0.32
CA GLY A 53 5.35 0.44 0.81
C GLY A 53 6.70 -0.18 1.15
N ILE A 54 6.73 -1.50 1.40
CA ILE A 54 7.94 -2.27 1.69
C ILE A 54 8.95 -2.11 0.56
N ARG A 55 8.49 -2.19 -0.70
CA ARG A 55 9.34 -1.97 -1.87
C ARG A 55 10.01 -0.60 -1.85
N GLY A 56 9.25 0.47 -1.63
CA GLY A 56 9.80 1.83 -1.65
C GLY A 56 10.71 2.13 -0.46
N ILE A 57 10.43 1.56 0.72
CA ILE A 57 11.31 1.62 1.89
C ILE A 57 12.63 0.90 1.59
N ASN A 58 12.57 -0.32 1.06
CA ASN A 58 13.76 -1.09 0.71
C ASN A 58 14.62 -0.41 -0.36
N GLN A 59 13.98 0.22 -1.35
CA GLN A 59 14.69 1.02 -2.36
C GLN A 59 15.46 2.19 -1.73
N LYS A 60 14.92 2.83 -0.69
CA LYS A 60 15.58 3.95 0.00
C LYS A 60 16.70 3.50 0.94
N LEU A 61 16.45 2.48 1.76
CA LEU A 61 17.36 2.07 2.83
C LEU A 61 18.54 1.23 2.30
N PHE A 62 18.31 0.39 1.29
CA PHE A 62 19.30 -0.61 0.86
C PHE A 62 19.87 -0.37 -0.55
N GLY A 63 19.46 0.70 -1.25
CA GLY A 63 20.09 1.09 -2.51
C GLY A 63 20.10 0.00 -3.60
N ILE A 64 18.91 -0.54 -3.95
CA ILE A 64 18.58 -1.53 -5.02
C ILE A 64 19.24 -2.92 -4.84
N ASN A 65 18.48 -3.99 -4.58
CA ASN A 65 17.55 -4.66 -5.50
C ASN A 65 16.15 -4.93 -4.88
N PRO A 66 15.04 -4.34 -5.37
CA PRO A 66 13.72 -4.51 -4.76
C PRO A 66 12.91 -5.73 -5.26
N TRP A 67 13.58 -6.71 -5.91
CA TRP A 67 13.15 -8.09 -6.23
C TRP A 67 12.63 -8.51 -7.62
N LEU A 68 12.39 -7.68 -8.66
CA LEU A 68 12.36 -8.21 -10.07
C LEU A 68 12.25 -7.16 -11.19
N PHE A 69 11.75 -5.95 -10.93
CA PHE A 69 11.36 -5.05 -12.03
C PHE A 69 12.07 -3.70 -11.97
N LYS A 70 12.99 -3.46 -12.93
CA LYS A 70 13.52 -2.14 -13.28
C LYS A 70 12.42 -1.17 -13.74
N SER A 71 11.28 -1.70 -14.18
CA SER A 71 10.17 -0.93 -14.73
C SER A 71 9.31 -0.27 -13.66
N HIS A 72 8.89 0.96 -13.95
CA HIS A 72 7.89 1.71 -13.18
C HIS A 72 6.44 1.31 -13.49
N ILE A 73 6.23 0.49 -14.53
CA ILE A 73 4.89 0.07 -14.97
C ILE A 73 4.20 -0.76 -13.88
N PHE A 74 4.86 -1.80 -13.37
CA PHE A 74 4.24 -2.69 -12.38
C PHE A 74 3.76 -1.94 -11.11
N PRO A 75 4.60 -1.10 -10.46
CA PRO A 75 4.14 -0.28 -9.34
C PRO A 75 2.97 0.65 -9.70
N PHE A 76 3.00 1.25 -10.89
CA PHE A 76 1.94 2.12 -11.34
C PHE A 76 0.63 1.36 -11.56
N THR A 77 0.67 0.18 -12.18
CA THR A 77 -0.49 -0.69 -12.34
C THR A 77 -1.09 -1.08 -11.00
N LEU A 78 -0.27 -1.39 -10.00
CA LEU A 78 -0.76 -1.67 -8.64
C LEU A 78 -1.48 -0.48 -8.02
N VAL A 79 -0.99 0.75 -8.22
CA VAL A 79 -1.70 1.96 -7.76
C VAL A 79 -3.05 2.10 -8.45
N VAL A 80 -3.13 1.89 -9.76
CA VAL A 80 -4.40 1.92 -10.51
C VAL A 80 -5.37 0.87 -9.97
N ILE A 81 -4.89 -0.36 -9.71
CA ILE A 81 -5.71 -1.43 -9.11
C ILE A 81 -6.23 -1.02 -7.72
N ILE A 82 -5.38 -0.45 -6.87
CA ILE A 82 -5.78 0.03 -5.52
C ILE A 82 -6.88 1.10 -5.61
N ILE A 83 -6.79 2.01 -6.57
CA ILE A 83 -7.82 3.04 -6.79
C ILE A 83 -9.13 2.39 -7.26
N ALA A 84 -9.07 1.47 -8.22
CA ALA A 84 -10.24 0.73 -8.70
C ALA A 84 -10.92 -0.08 -7.59
N LEU A 85 -10.13 -0.80 -6.76
CA LEU A 85 -10.63 -1.52 -5.60
C LEU A 85 -11.37 -0.59 -4.63
N SER A 86 -10.90 0.65 -4.46
CA SER A 86 -11.55 1.63 -3.60
C SER A 86 -12.96 2.00 -4.08
N GLN A 87 -13.19 2.03 -5.39
CA GLN A 87 -14.52 2.27 -5.95
C GLN A 87 -15.43 1.05 -5.73
N LEU A 88 -14.88 -0.16 -5.86
CA LEU A 88 -15.63 -1.42 -5.68
C LEU A 88 -16.03 -1.68 -4.23
N MET A 89 -15.34 -1.07 -3.25
CA MET A 89 -15.65 -1.21 -1.82
C MET A 89 -16.98 -0.56 -1.41
N HIS A 90 -17.47 0.40 -2.19
CA HIS A 90 -18.71 1.15 -1.91
C HIS A 90 -19.88 0.73 -2.82
N LEU A 91 -19.67 -0.28 -3.68
CA LEU A 91 -20.71 -0.96 -4.46
C LEU A 91 -21.21 -2.19 -3.70
#